data_AF-A0A7V0WY37-F1
#
_entry.id   AF-A0A7V0WY37-F1
#
_cell.length_a   1.000
_cell.length_b   1.000
_cell.length_c   1.000
_cell.angle_alpha   90.00
_cell.angle_beta   90.00
_cell.angle_gamma   90.00
#
_symmetry.space_group_name_H-M   'P 1'
#
loop_
_entity.id
_entity.type
_entity.pdbx_description
1 polymer ?
#
loop_
_entity_poly.entity_id
_entity_poly.type
_entity_poly.pdbx_seq_one_letter_code
_entity_poly.pdbx_strand_id
1 'polypeptide(L)' 'MLTSLILLYNCRTRVKVADELWNFLGNDSTYLELLDCFERVGIELRPEIDAYFEKFKNN' A
#
# COMPACT_ATOMS: atom_id res chain seq x y z
N MET A 1 -17.48 0.11 -21.22
CA MET A 1 -16.20 -0.26 -21.86
C MET A 1 -15.09 0.77 -21.67
N LEU A 2 -15.31 2.07 -21.91
CA LEU A 2 -14.24 3.08 -21.70
C LEU A 2 -13.92 3.38 -20.22
N THR A 3 -14.92 3.36 -19.32
CA THR A 3 -14.70 3.58 -17.88
C THR A 3 -13.86 2.49 -17.23
N SER A 4 -14.05 1.24 -17.65
CA SER A 4 -13.25 0.10 -17.21
C SER A 4 -11.79 0.19 -17.68
N LEU A 5 -11.54 0.75 -18.86
CA LEU A 5 -10.19 0.90 -19.42
C LEU A 5 -9.39 2.02 -18.74
N ILE A 6 -10.04 3.14 -18.37
CA ILE A 6 -9.40 4.25 -17.63
C ILE A 6 -9.04 3.84 -16.20
N LEU A 7 -9.90 3.09 -15.51
CA LEU A 7 -9.60 2.55 -14.18
C LEU A 7 -8.44 1.54 -14.22
N LEU A 8 -8.42 0.66 -15.22
CA LEU A 8 -7.33 -0.32 -15.41
C LEU A 8 -6.00 0.37 -15.75
N TYR A 9 -6.04 1.42 -16.58
CA TYR A 9 -4.85 2.18 -16.97
C TYR A 9 -4.26 2.97 -15.79
N ASN A 10 -5.10 3.62 -14.97
CA ASN A 10 -4.66 4.43 -13.84
C ASN A 10 -3.95 3.62 -12.75
N CYS A 11 -4.46 2.43 -12.41
CA CYS A 11 -3.79 1.55 -11.44
C CYS A 11 -2.42 1.09 -11.94
N ARG A 12 -2.30 0.76 -13.24
CA ARG A 12 -1.04 0.23 -13.79
C ARG A 12 0.08 1.28 -13.82
N THR A 13 -0.24 2.54 -14.13
CA THR A 13 0.75 3.63 -14.08
C THR A 13 1.09 4.05 -12.66
N ARG A 14 0.14 4.07 -11.73
CA ARG A 14 0.41 4.40 -10.32
C ARG A 14 1.33 3.38 -9.63
N VAL A 15 1.15 2.09 -9.92
CA VAL A 15 2.03 1.03 -9.40
C VAL A 15 3.44 1.16 -9.99
N LYS A 16 3.56 1.42 -11.31
CA LYS A 16 4.88 1.67 -11.94
C LYS A 16 5.62 2.86 -11.34
N VAL A 17 4.91 3.96 -11.07
CA VAL A 17 5.50 5.15 -10.43
C VAL A 17 5.96 4.84 -9.01
N ALA A 18 5.22 4.01 -8.25
CA ALA A 18 5.64 3.62 -6.92
C ALA A 18 6.94 2.80 -6.97
N ASP A 19 7.01 1.77 -7.80
CA ASP A 19 8.19 0.90 -7.91
C ASP A 19 9.43 1.67 -8.39
N GLU A 20 9.29 2.49 -9.44
CA GLU A 20 10.38 3.30 -9.98
C GLU A 20 10.86 4.39 -9.00
N LEU A 21 9.94 5.01 -8.26
CA LEU A 21 10.28 6.00 -7.23
C LEU A 21 11.06 5.36 -6.07
N TRP A 22 10.64 4.20 -5.59
CA TRP A 22 11.27 3.54 -4.46
C TRP A 22 12.61 2.88 -4.84
N ASN A 23 12.71 2.32 -6.05
CA ASN A 23 14.00 1.85 -6.58
C ASN A 23 14.98 3.03 -6.82
N PHE A 24 14.48 4.21 -7.19
CA PHE A 24 15.30 5.42 -7.32
C PHE A 24 15.85 5.93 -5.98
N LEU A 25 15.07 5.84 -4.90
CA LEU A 25 15.49 6.33 -3.58
C LEU A 25 16.42 5.36 -2.82
N GLY A 26 16.33 4.04 -3.08
CA GLY A 26 16.96 3.04 -2.23
C GLY A 26 17.78 1.94 -2.92
N ASN A 27 17.91 1.96 -4.26
CA ASN A 27 18.52 0.91 -5.10
C ASN A 27 17.53 -0.22 -5.49
N ASP A 28 17.88 -1.02 -6.49
CA ASP A 28 17.02 -2.10 -7.02
C ASP A 28 16.56 -3.07 -5.92
N SER A 29 15.27 -3.42 -5.91
CA SER A 29 14.58 -4.31 -4.94
C SER A 29 14.14 -3.68 -3.61
N THR A 30 14.45 -2.40 -3.38
CA THR A 30 13.96 -1.67 -2.18
C THR A 30 12.43 -1.69 -2.06
N TYR A 31 11.73 -1.61 -3.20
CA TYR A 31 10.27 -1.68 -3.21
C TYR A 31 9.73 -2.98 -2.58
N LEU A 32 10.35 -4.13 -2.86
CA LEU A 32 9.90 -5.42 -2.36
C LEU A 32 10.20 -5.57 -0.86
N GLU A 33 11.36 -5.09 -0.41
CA GLU A 33 11.72 -5.10 1.01
C GLU A 33 10.80 -4.18 1.83
N LEU A 34 10.48 -3.00 1.31
CA LEU A 34 9.50 -2.11 1.91
C LEU A 34 8.12 -2.77 1.96
N LEU A 35 7.68 -3.39 0.86
CA LEU A 35 6.39 -4.06 0.80
C LEU A 35 6.27 -5.19 1.84
N ASP A 36 7.32 -6.03 1.99
CA ASP A 36 7.38 -7.07 3.03
C ASP A 36 7.33 -6.48 4.45
N CYS A 37 8.07 -5.39 4.68
CA CYS A 37 8.04 -4.70 5.97
C CYS A 37 6.65 -4.14 6.29
N PHE A 38 5.99 -3.50 5.32
CA PHE A 38 4.64 -2.95 5.50
C PHE A 38 3.60 -4.04 5.71
N GLU A 39 3.71 -5.19 5.04
CA GLU A 39 2.80 -6.32 5.24
C GLU A 39 2.95 -6.90 6.65
N ARG A 40 4.19 -7.13 7.11
CA ARG A 40 4.47 -7.69 8.43
C ARG A 40 4.04 -6.75 9.55
N VAL A 41 4.43 -5.47 9.47
CA VAL A 41 4.02 -4.43 10.42
C VAL A 41 2.50 -4.23 10.37
N GLY A 42 1.88 -4.34 9.20
CA GLY A 42 0.43 -4.23 9.04
C GLY A 42 -0.34 -5.34 9.78
N ILE A 43 0.17 -6.57 9.78
CA ILE A 43 -0.42 -7.69 10.53
C ILE A 43 -0.27 -7.46 12.03
N GLU A 44 0.91 -7.01 12.49
CA GLU A 44 1.19 -6.78 13.91
C GLU A 44 0.40 -5.59 14.47
N LEU A 45 0.28 -4.50 13.71
CA LEU A 45 -0.48 -3.31 14.12
C LEU A 45 -1.99 -3.49 13.98
N ARG A 46 -2.47 -4.50 13.24
CA ARG A 46 -3.91 -4.70 13.02
C ARG A 46 -4.72 -4.79 14.33
N PRO A 47 -4.37 -5.62 15.32
CA PRO A 47 -5.07 -5.66 16.60
C PRO A 47 -5.00 -4.32 17.37
N GLU A 48 -3.88 -3.58 17.30
CA GLU A 48 -3.75 -2.27 17.95
C GLU A 48 -4.66 -1.22 17.32
N ILE A 49 -4.71 -1.21 15.98
CA ILE A 49 -5.58 -0.36 15.19
C ILE A 49 -7.04 -0.71 15.49
N ASP A 50 -7.41 -1.99 15.44
CA ASP A 50 -8.77 -2.44 15.73
C ASP A 50 -9.19 -2.04 17.16
N ALA A 51 -8.33 -2.22 18.17
CA ALA A 51 -8.58 -1.78 19.55
C ALA A 51 -8.69 -0.25 19.71
N TYR A 52 -7.94 0.52 18.92
CA TYR A 52 -8.08 1.97 18.87
C TYR A 52 -9.44 2.39 18.26
N PHE A 53 -9.84 1.74 17.17
CA PHE A 53 -11.09 2.04 16.47
C PHE A 53 -12.35 1.53 17.20
N GLU A 54 -12.23 0.54 18.07
CA GLU A 54 -13.31 0.13 18.98
C GLU A 54 -13.81 1.28 19.87
N LYS A 55 -12.92 2.23 20.23
CA LYS A 55 -13.29 3.42 21.01
C LYS A 55 -14.27 4.35 20.27
N PHE A 56 -14.36 4.24 18.94
CA PHE A 56 -15.22 5.08 18.11
C PHE A 56 -16.51 4.36 17.69
N LYS A 57 -16.70 3.07 18.02
CA LYS A 57 -17.89 2.28 17.63
C LYS A 57 -19.17 2.62 18.43
N ASN A 58 -19.07 3.36 19.52
CA ASN A 58 -20.20 3.67 20.41
C ASN A 58 -20.62 5.16 20.41
N ASN A 59 -20.44 5.88 19.30
CA ASN A 59 -21.03 7.21 19.08
C ASN A 59 -22.21 7.14 18.10
#